data_AF-A0A7Y5SHY0-F1
#
_entry.id   AF-A0A7Y5SHY0-F1
#
_cell.length_a   1.000
_cell.length_b   1.000
_cell.length_c   1.000
_cell.angle_alpha   90.00
_cell.angle_beta   90.00
_cell.angle_gamma   90.00
#
_symmetry.space_group_name_H-M   'P 1'
#
loop_
_entity.id
_entity.type
_entity.pdbx_description
1 polymer ?
#
loop_
_entity_poly.entity_id
_entity_poly.type
_entity_poly.pdbx_seq_one_letter_code
_entity_poly.pdbx_strand_id
1 'polypeptide(L)'
;MVLASLLVVSLLGLALVQAVVVHQRQMRLSGQEQQCFWLAEAGVGRAVQRLAVSDDYRGEQWNVPADVFGRAGTGVVVIEVSQAADSSRARRVRVEARFPDDPVRRTVCRREFEISWDPISGKNE
;
A
#
# COMPACT_ATOMS: atom_id res chain seq x y z
N MET A 1 -30.81 7.25 44.89
CA MET A 1 -29.36 7.59 44.89
C MET A 1 -28.54 6.45 44.29
N VAL A 2 -28.49 5.26 44.89
CA VAL A 2 -27.65 4.14 44.42
C VAL A 2 -27.95 3.68 42.99
N LEU A 3 -29.22 3.55 42.60
CA LEU A 3 -29.61 3.16 41.24
C LEU A 3 -29.16 4.19 40.17
N ALA A 4 -29.19 5.49 40.50
CA ALA A 4 -28.71 6.53 39.60
C ALA A 4 -27.20 6.45 39.42
N SER A 5 -26.44 6.21 40.51
CA SER A 5 -25.00 6.01 40.45
C SER A 5 -24.62 4.78 39.61
N LEU A 6 -25.35 3.66 39.75
CA LEU A 6 -25.12 2.45 38.96
C LEU A 6 -25.42 2.66 37.48
N LEU A 7 -26.48 3.41 37.15
CA LEU A 7 -26.79 3.78 35.77
C LEU A 7 -25.66 4.60 35.15
N VAL A 8 -25.17 5.62 35.87
CA VAL A 8 -24.07 6.48 35.40
C VAL A 8 -22.80 5.67 35.18
N VAL A 9 -22.42 4.81 36.12
CA VAL A 9 -21.24 3.94 35.99
C VAL A 9 -21.39 2.98 34.79
N SER A 10 -22.59 2.44 34.57
CA SER A 10 -22.85 1.54 33.44
C SER A 10 -22.74 2.25 32.09
N LEU A 11 -23.28 3.47 31.99
CA LEU A 11 -23.18 4.29 30.77
C LEU A 11 -21.74 4.68 30.47
N LEU A 12 -20.97 5.06 31.50
CA LEU A 12 -19.54 5.35 31.36
C LEU A 12 -18.75 4.11 30.93
N GLY A 13 -19.02 2.96 31.55
CA GLY A 13 -18.40 1.70 31.16
C GLY A 13 -18.68 1.34 29.70
N LEU A 14 -19.92 1.49 29.25
CA LEU A 14 -20.31 1.24 27.86
C LEU A 14 -19.62 2.21 26.90
N ALA A 15 -19.55 3.49 27.23
CA ALA A 15 -18.89 4.51 26.41
C ALA A 15 -17.39 4.22 26.24
N LEU A 16 -16.71 3.79 27.31
CA LEU A 16 -15.29 3.42 27.25
C LEU A 16 -15.06 2.18 26.37
N VAL A 17 -15.90 1.16 26.50
CA VAL A 17 -15.82 -0.04 25.65
C VAL A 17 -16.01 0.34 24.18
N GLN A 18 -17.00 1.18 23.87
CA GLN A 18 -17.22 1.67 22.50
C GLN A 18 -16.01 2.44 21.98
N ALA A 19 -15.43 3.33 22.79
CA ALA A 19 -14.24 4.10 22.42
C ALA A 19 -13.05 3.19 22.08
N VAL A 20 -12.79 2.16 22.90
CA VAL A 20 -11.71 1.19 22.65
C VAL A 20 -11.95 0.43 21.35
N VAL A 21 -13.18 -0.04 21.10
CA VAL A 21 -13.52 -0.77 19.87
C VAL A 21 -13.34 0.12 18.63
N VAL A 22 -13.80 1.37 18.69
CA VAL A 22 -13.62 2.34 17.59
C VAL A 22 -12.14 2.61 17.35
N HIS A 23 -11.37 2.83 18.42
CA HIS A 23 -9.95 3.11 18.32
C HIS A 23 -9.16 1.93 17.72
N GLN A 24 -9.46 0.70 18.14
CA GLN A 24 -8.83 -0.50 17.57
C GLN A 24 -9.14 -0.63 16.07
N ARG A 25 -10.37 -0.33 15.66
CA ARG A 25 -10.75 -0.35 14.24
C ARG A 25 -10.00 0.70 13.44
N GLN A 26 -9.86 1.91 13.98
CA GLN A 26 -9.09 3.00 13.35
C GLN A 26 -7.60 2.64 13.20
N MET A 27 -6.98 2.13 14.26
CA MET A 27 -5.59 1.68 14.24
C MET A 27 -5.35 0.59 13.19
N ARG A 28 -6.30 -0.35 13.05
CA ARG A 28 -6.22 -1.39 12.03
C ARG A 28 -6.26 -0.82 10.61
N LEU A 29 -7.16 0.12 10.33
CA LEU A 29 -7.27 0.76 9.01
C LEU A 29 -6.02 1.56 8.67
N SER A 30 -5.52 2.36 9.62
CA SER A 30 -4.29 3.13 9.44
C SER A 30 -3.08 2.22 9.19
N GLY A 31 -2.98 1.10 9.90
CA GLY A 31 -1.95 0.09 9.64
C GLY A 31 -2.05 -0.52 8.24
N GLN A 32 -3.27 -0.79 7.76
CA GLN A 32 -3.49 -1.31 6.40
C GLN A 32 -3.10 -0.30 5.32
N GLU A 33 -3.45 0.98 5.51
CA GLU A 33 -3.05 2.07 4.63
C GLU A 33 -1.53 2.21 4.55
N GLN A 34 -0.87 2.21 5.70
CA GLN A 34 0.59 2.30 5.74
C GLN A 34 1.26 1.10 5.07
N GLN A 35 0.73 -0.11 5.29
CA GLN A 35 1.26 -1.33 4.67
C GLN A 35 1.09 -1.32 3.15
N CYS A 36 -0.08 -0.88 2.68
CA CYS A 36 -0.39 -0.69 1.28
C CYS A 36 0.52 0.36 0.63
N PHE A 37 0.79 1.46 1.33
CA PHE A 37 1.72 2.50 0.90
C PHE A 37 3.14 1.94 0.72
N TRP A 38 3.68 1.24 1.74
CA TRP A 38 5.00 0.65 1.67
C TRP A 38 5.13 -0.39 0.55
N LEU A 39 4.06 -1.15 0.28
CA LEU A 39 4.03 -2.07 -0.85
C LEU A 39 4.10 -1.37 -2.19
N ALA A 40 3.42 -0.22 -2.33
CA ALA A 40 3.52 0.59 -3.54
C ALA A 40 4.94 1.14 -3.74
N GLU A 41 5.56 1.68 -2.69
CA GLU A 41 6.95 2.18 -2.75
C GLU A 41 7.95 1.07 -3.08
N ALA A 42 7.80 -0.12 -2.48
CA ALA A 42 8.61 -1.28 -2.82
C ALA A 42 8.43 -1.70 -4.30
N GLY A 43 7.19 -1.64 -4.80
CA GLY A 43 6.88 -1.87 -6.22
C GLY A 43 7.52 -0.84 -7.16
N VAL A 44 7.59 0.43 -6.77
CA VAL A 44 8.29 1.48 -7.51
C VAL A 44 9.79 1.15 -7.60
N GLY A 45 10.45 0.89 -6.46
CA GLY A 45 11.87 0.54 -6.44
C GLY A 45 12.18 -0.69 -7.28
N ARG A 46 11.32 -1.70 -7.21
CA ARG A 46 11.42 -2.91 -8.03
C ARG A 46 11.25 -2.62 -9.53
N ALA A 47 10.28 -1.80 -9.92
CA ALA A 47 10.06 -1.43 -11.31
C ALA A 47 11.27 -0.68 -11.90
N VAL A 48 11.84 0.26 -11.15
CA VAL A 48 13.06 1.00 -11.55
C VAL A 48 14.23 0.03 -11.73
N GLN A 49 14.45 -0.88 -10.78
CA GLN A 49 15.54 -1.86 -10.87
C GLN A 49 15.36 -2.80 -12.07
N ARG A 50 14.12 -3.27 -12.33
CA ARG A 50 13.84 -4.14 -13.49
C ARG A 50 14.04 -3.42 -14.82
N LEU A 51 13.60 -2.17 -14.92
CA LEU A 51 13.77 -1.36 -16.13
C LEU A 51 15.23 -1.00 -16.41
N ALA A 52 16.05 -0.84 -15.36
CA ALA A 52 17.49 -0.62 -15.52
C ALA A 52 18.23 -1.85 -16.06
N VAL A 53 17.72 -3.06 -15.79
CA VAL A 53 18.33 -4.33 -16.24
C VAL A 53 17.77 -4.77 -17.60
N SER A 54 16.48 -4.55 -17.83
CA SER A 54 15.75 -5.10 -18.98
C SER A 54 14.83 -4.02 -19.57
N ASP A 55 15.20 -3.59 -20.77
CA ASP A 55 14.47 -2.60 -21.53
C ASP A 55 13.22 -3.21 -22.21
N ASP A 56 13.01 -4.51 -22.15
CA ASP A 56 11.79 -5.18 -22.61
C ASP A 56 10.77 -5.41 -21.48
N TYR A 57 11.09 -5.06 -20.23
CA TYR A 57 10.19 -5.23 -19.11
C TYR A 57 8.86 -4.47 -19.30
N ARG A 58 7.75 -5.21 -19.17
CA ARG A 58 6.36 -4.73 -19.35
C ARG A 58 5.57 -4.63 -18.04
N GLY A 59 6.11 -5.15 -16.94
CA GLY A 59 5.38 -5.28 -15.70
C GLY A 59 5.44 -6.69 -15.13
N GLU A 60 4.99 -6.83 -13.88
CA GLU A 60 4.89 -8.10 -13.18
C GLU A 60 3.84 -7.98 -12.06
N GLN A 61 3.30 -9.12 -11.64
CA GLN A 61 2.53 -9.21 -10.40
C GLN A 61 3.40 -9.87 -9.33
N TRP A 62 3.48 -9.23 -8.17
CA TRP A 62 4.20 -9.70 -7.01
C TRP A 62 3.23 -9.92 -5.84
N ASN A 63 3.17 -11.16 -5.35
CA ASN A 63 2.38 -11.54 -4.19
C ASN A 63 3.29 -11.65 -2.96
N VAL A 64 2.93 -10.95 -1.89
CA VAL A 64 3.64 -10.98 -0.60
C VAL A 64 2.83 -11.80 0.40
N PRO A 65 3.37 -12.92 0.89
CA PRO A 65 2.61 -13.83 1.73
C PRO A 65 2.34 -13.23 3.12
N ALA A 66 1.26 -13.68 3.76
CA ALA A 66 0.73 -13.04 4.96
C ALA A 66 1.64 -13.14 6.19
N ASP A 67 2.55 -14.12 6.22
CA ASP A 67 3.58 -14.30 7.24
C ASP A 67 4.51 -13.09 7.37
N VAL A 68 4.79 -12.41 6.27
CA VAL A 68 5.58 -11.16 6.25
C VAL A 68 4.87 -10.03 7.01
N PHE A 69 3.54 -10.06 7.08
CA PHE A 69 2.71 -9.06 7.76
C PHE A 69 2.11 -9.58 9.08
N GLY A 70 2.73 -10.57 9.71
CA GLY A 70 2.24 -11.11 10.99
C GLY A 70 0.86 -11.77 10.88
N ARG A 71 0.54 -12.38 9.71
CA ARG A 71 -0.73 -13.03 9.37
C ARG A 71 -1.92 -12.08 9.20
N ALA A 72 -1.67 -10.78 8.99
CA ALA A 72 -2.73 -9.78 8.77
C ALA A 72 -3.46 -9.90 7.42
N GLY A 73 -2.84 -10.58 6.44
CA GLY A 73 -3.39 -10.85 5.10
C GLY A 73 -2.29 -10.88 4.04
N THR A 74 -2.56 -11.41 2.87
CA THR A 74 -1.63 -11.37 1.72
C THR A 74 -1.61 -9.98 1.12
N GLY A 75 -0.47 -9.50 0.63
CA GLY A 75 -0.35 -8.27 -0.15
C GLY A 75 -0.15 -8.59 -1.63
N VAL A 76 -0.70 -7.77 -2.53
CA VAL A 76 -0.51 -7.91 -3.98
C VAL A 76 -0.03 -6.59 -4.55
N VAL A 77 1.03 -6.62 -5.35
CA VAL A 77 1.55 -5.49 -6.09
C VAL A 77 1.50 -5.82 -7.57
N VAL A 78 0.83 -4.98 -8.36
CA VAL A 78 0.77 -5.08 -9.82
C VAL A 78 1.56 -3.92 -10.40
N ILE A 79 2.55 -4.24 -11.22
CA ILE A 79 3.37 -3.27 -11.93
C ILE A 79 3.01 -3.39 -13.41
N GLU A 80 2.67 -2.26 -14.03
CA GLU A 80 2.40 -2.13 -15.46
C GLU A 80 3.34 -1.08 -16.05
N VAL A 81 3.98 -1.40 -17.17
CA VAL A 81 4.84 -0.46 -17.89
C VAL A 81 4.32 -0.29 -19.32
N SER A 82 3.98 0.95 -19.67
CA SER A 82 3.55 1.35 -21.01
C SER A 82 4.47 2.42 -21.59
N GLN A 83 4.43 2.63 -22.91
CA GLN A 83 5.08 3.80 -23.51
C GLN A 83 4.32 5.07 -23.11
N ALA A 84 5.04 6.16 -22.85
CA ALA A 84 4.41 7.45 -22.62
C ALA A 84 3.90 8.03 -23.94
N ALA A 85 2.75 8.71 -23.90
CA ALA A 85 2.13 9.28 -25.11
C ALA A 85 2.99 10.39 -25.75
N ASP A 86 3.76 11.11 -24.93
CA ASP A 86 4.48 12.32 -25.34
C ASP A 86 5.93 12.07 -25.77
N SER A 87 6.49 10.86 -25.60
CA SER A 87 7.82 10.54 -26.15
C SER A 87 8.07 9.03 -26.29
N SER A 88 8.76 8.66 -27.36
CA SER A 88 9.17 7.25 -27.61
C SER A 88 10.24 6.74 -26.64
N ARG A 89 10.86 7.63 -25.85
CA ARG A 89 11.90 7.31 -24.87
C ARG A 89 11.45 7.35 -23.42
N ALA A 90 10.27 7.92 -23.13
CA ALA A 90 9.70 7.86 -21.79
C ALA A 90 8.78 6.65 -21.66
N ARG A 91 8.89 5.98 -20.52
CA ARG A 91 8.00 4.90 -20.11
C ARG A 91 7.16 5.39 -18.96
N ARG A 92 5.87 5.10 -19.03
CA ARG A 92 4.95 5.29 -17.92
C ARG A 92 4.89 4.00 -17.12
N VAL A 93 5.18 4.11 -15.84
CA VAL A 93 5.13 3.00 -14.89
C VAL A 93 3.98 3.25 -13.94
N ARG A 94 3.09 2.26 -13.84
CA ARG A 94 2.00 2.23 -12.87
C ARG A 94 2.23 1.09 -11.91
N VAL A 95 2.21 1.42 -10.63
CA VAL A 95 2.31 0.47 -9.53
C VAL A 95 1.03 0.55 -8.72
N GLU A 96 0.34 -0.57 -8.60
CA GLU A 96 -0.85 -0.70 -7.76
C GLU A 96 -0.59 -1.74 -6.67
N ALA A 97 -0.59 -1.30 -5.42
CA ALA A 97 -0.54 -2.17 -4.26
C ALA A 97 -1.93 -2.35 -3.66
N ARG A 98 -2.22 -3.56 -3.22
CA ARG A 98 -3.47 -3.95 -2.56
C ARG A 98 -3.13 -4.66 -1.25
N PHE A 99 -3.71 -4.18 -0.15
CA PHE A 99 -3.54 -4.81 1.15
C PHE A 99 -4.74 -4.56 2.07
N PRO A 100 -5.25 -5.61 2.76
CA PRO A 100 -5.04 -7.02 2.45
C PRO A 100 -5.64 -7.37 1.07
N ASP A 101 -5.23 -8.46 0.45
CA ASP A 101 -5.81 -8.98 -0.79
C ASP A 101 -7.19 -9.62 -0.53
N ASP A 102 -8.15 -8.75 -0.18
CA ASP A 102 -9.54 -9.08 0.11
C ASP A 102 -10.46 -8.24 -0.79
N PRO A 103 -11.46 -8.83 -1.46
CA PRO A 103 -12.31 -8.11 -2.40
C PRO A 103 -13.16 -6.99 -1.77
N VAL A 104 -13.39 -7.02 -0.45
CA VAL A 104 -14.29 -6.11 0.28
C VAL A 104 -13.53 -5.17 1.20
N ARG A 105 -12.40 -5.61 1.78
CA ARG A 105 -11.67 -4.87 2.83
C ARG A 105 -10.27 -4.39 2.43
N ARG A 106 -9.95 -4.39 1.14
CA ARG A 106 -8.65 -3.94 0.66
C ARG A 106 -8.52 -2.41 0.64
N THR A 107 -7.36 -1.94 1.08
CA THR A 107 -6.85 -0.63 0.69
C THR A 107 -6.09 -0.78 -0.61
N VAL A 108 -6.26 0.17 -1.53
CA VAL A 108 -5.54 0.21 -2.81
C VAL A 108 -4.71 1.49 -2.86
N CYS A 109 -3.42 1.35 -3.14
CA CYS A 109 -2.47 2.44 -3.21
C CYS A 109 -1.85 2.43 -4.61
N ARG A 110 -1.99 3.53 -5.33
CA ARG A 110 -1.49 3.65 -6.70
C ARG A 110 -0.39 4.70 -6.77
N ARG A 111 0.70 4.34 -7.42
CA ARG A 111 1.78 5.24 -7.83
C ARG A 111 1.92 5.18 -9.33
N GLU A 112 2.09 6.34 -9.95
CA GLU A 112 2.31 6.46 -11.38
C GLU A 112 3.41 7.49 -11.57
N PHE A 113 4.40 7.13 -12.38
CA PHE A 113 5.53 7.99 -12.70
C PHE A 113 5.99 7.71 -14.11
N GLU A 114 6.63 8.71 -14.71
CA GLU A 114 7.27 8.58 -16.00
C GLU A 114 8.77 8.54 -15.81
N ILE A 115 9.42 7.58 -16.45
CA ILE A 115 10.86 7.47 -16.49
C ILE A 115 11.31 7.69 -17.92
N SER A 116 12.00 8.81 -18.16
CA SER A 116 12.78 9.03 -19.38
C SER A 116 14.20 8.59 -19.10
N TRP A 117 14.68 7.58 -19.81
CA TRP A 117 16.09 7.22 -19.76
C TRP A 117 16.91 8.27 -20.52
N ASP A 118 17.59 9.15 -19.79
CA ASP A 118 18.61 10.03 -20.36
C ASP A 118 19.99 9.37 -20.17
N PRO A 119 20.69 8.96 -21.24
CA PRO A 119 21.89 8.11 -21.16
C PRO A 119 23.15 8.81 -20.60
N ILE A 120 23.05 9.83 -19.73
CA ILE A 120 24.19 10.65 -19.27
C ILE A 120 24.34 10.70 -17.73
N SER A 121 23.96 9.65 -16.99
CA SER A 121 24.32 9.53 -15.56
C SER A 121 25.16 8.28 -15.29
N GLY A 122 26.24 8.15 -16.06
CA GLY A 122 27.24 7.09 -15.91
C GLY A 122 28.64 7.58 -16.30
N LYS A 123 28.95 8.86 -16.06
CA LYS A 123 30.28 9.42 -16.31
C LYS A 123 30.77 10.18 -15.07
N ASN A 124 31.71 9.52 -14.38
CA ASN A 124 32.70 10.06 -13.45
C ASN A 124 32.24 10.34 -12.02
N GLU A 125 32.61 9.45 -11.09
CA GLU A 125 33.74 9.72 -10.19
C GLU A 125 34.48 8.42 -9.84
#